data_AF-A0A2T4PQV2-F1
#
_entry.id   AF-A0A2T4PQV2-F1
#
_cell.length_a   1.000
_cell.length_b   1.000
_cell.length_c   1.000
_cell.angle_alpha   90.00
_cell.angle_beta   90.00
_cell.angle_gamma   90.00
#
_symmetry.space_group_name_H-M   'P 1'
#
loop_
_entity.id
_entity.type
_entity.pdbx_description
1 polymer ?
#
loop_
_entity_poly.entity_id
_entity_poly.type
_entity_poly.pdbx_seq_one_letter_code
_entity_poly.pdbx_strand_id
1 'polypeptide(L)'
;MKLGERVKQRRMDLKLSQQGLAKGIATQSQISKIEKNELQPGSQLLFNISRRLNCSMDFLYIGDELDTQLEQKLKVIERLLEDRDYDALIPIIDGNYLSNGSTDEIAASKWVRSIIAYYKHDEIEHSLQLIEEAYQLINSNMYVKLQVSICNTRAIFYYRQNENEKAKSSLEQGLDIAKRLNVEDNYQIKLLYTLSNIYSSEKAYDRCLAYAQTALDITIKSNQYMLYSELVYNIVNSRIEMNINNDSDKKQLEVALYLSEQSKKYNITILLRDLMKLL
;
A
#
# COMPACT_ATOMS: atom_id res chain seq x y z
N MET A 1 -17.89 13.76 -5.85
CA MET A 1 -18.18 15.09 -5.27
C MET A 1 -17.70 16.20 -6.22
N LYS A 2 -18.43 17.30 -6.34
CA LYS A 2 -17.99 18.49 -7.08
C LYS A 2 -16.95 19.29 -6.30
N LEU A 3 -16.23 20.20 -6.97
CA LEU A 3 -15.15 21.03 -6.38
C LEU A 3 -15.61 21.73 -5.09
N GLY A 4 -16.76 22.39 -5.10
CA GLY A 4 -17.26 23.13 -3.95
C GLY A 4 -17.52 22.24 -2.73
N GLU A 5 -18.02 21.03 -2.96
CA GLU A 5 -18.30 20.06 -1.91
C GLU A 5 -16.99 19.58 -1.27
N ARG A 6 -15.94 19.36 -2.08
CA ARG A 6 -14.60 18.94 -1.61
C ARG A 6 -13.89 20.04 -0.82
N VAL A 7 -13.97 21.28 -1.29
CA VAL A 7 -13.47 22.45 -0.55
C VAL A 7 -14.16 22.54 0.82
N LYS A 8 -15.50 22.37 0.86
CA LYS A 8 -16.28 22.41 2.10
C LYS A 8 -15.89 21.28 3.06
N GLN A 9 -15.82 20.04 2.56
CA GLN A 9 -15.47 18.87 3.37
C GLN A 9 -14.09 19.05 3.99
N ARG A 10 -13.07 19.34 3.17
CA ARG A 10 -11.70 19.47 3.66
C ARG A 10 -11.53 20.62 4.65
N ARG A 11 -12.26 21.73 4.44
CA ARG A 11 -12.31 22.84 5.40
C ARG A 11 -12.87 22.38 6.76
N MET A 12 -13.93 21.57 6.75
CA MET A 12 -14.55 21.04 7.97
C MET A 12 -13.64 20.03 8.69
N ASP A 13 -12.95 19.16 7.95
CA ASP A 13 -11.97 18.21 8.52
C ASP A 13 -10.86 18.94 9.29
N LEU A 14 -10.42 20.08 8.74
CA LEU A 14 -9.43 20.97 9.36
C LEU A 14 -10.03 21.92 10.41
N LYS A 15 -11.33 21.80 10.71
CA LYS A 15 -12.08 22.64 11.66
C LYS A 15 -11.95 24.15 11.39
N LEU A 16 -11.82 24.54 10.12
CA LEU A 16 -11.71 25.94 9.70
C LEU A 16 -13.10 26.54 9.44
N SER A 17 -13.29 27.82 9.78
CA SER A 17 -14.48 28.58 9.31
C SER A 17 -14.27 29.04 7.86
N GLN A 18 -15.35 29.38 7.15
CA GLN A 18 -15.23 29.94 5.79
C GLN A 18 -14.39 31.23 5.77
N GLN A 19 -14.52 32.06 6.82
CA GLN A 19 -13.69 33.24 7.00
C GLN A 19 -12.22 32.89 7.28
N GLY A 20 -11.98 31.82 8.04
CA GLY A 20 -10.63 31.29 8.28
C GLY A 20 -9.94 30.82 7.00
N LEU A 21 -10.67 30.13 6.12
CA LEU A 21 -10.15 29.75 4.80
C LEU A 21 -9.91 30.98 3.92
N ALA A 22 -10.83 31.94 3.90
CA ALA A 22 -10.78 33.13 3.06
C ALA A 22 -9.63 34.09 3.41
N LYS A 23 -9.13 34.08 4.65
CA LYS A 23 -8.19 35.07 5.18
C LYS A 23 -6.98 35.27 4.24
N GLY A 24 -6.85 36.50 3.72
CA GLY A 24 -5.72 36.91 2.86
C GLY A 24 -5.72 36.32 1.45
N ILE A 25 -6.75 35.57 1.04
CA ILE A 25 -6.83 34.96 -0.31
C ILE A 25 -8.16 35.19 -1.02
N ALA A 26 -9.25 35.43 -0.29
CA ALA A 26 -10.60 35.65 -0.82
C ALA A 26 -11.50 36.36 0.21
N THR A 27 -12.75 36.63 -0.16
CA THR A 27 -13.81 37.00 0.80
C THR A 27 -14.55 35.75 1.30
N GLN A 28 -15.15 35.82 2.49
CA GLN A 28 -15.97 34.72 3.02
C GLN A 28 -17.16 34.41 2.09
N SER A 29 -17.76 35.43 1.47
CA SER A 29 -18.83 35.25 0.49
C SER A 29 -18.36 34.48 -0.75
N GLN A 30 -17.17 34.78 -1.28
CA GLN A 30 -16.59 34.03 -2.40
C GLN A 30 -16.35 32.56 -2.03
N ILE A 31 -15.79 32.27 -0.84
CA ILE A 31 -15.65 30.89 -0.36
C ILE A 31 -17.01 30.20 -0.25
N SER A 32 -18.03 30.87 0.29
CA SER A 32 -19.38 30.28 0.37
C SER A 32 -19.97 29.98 -1.01
N LYS A 33 -19.77 30.85 -2.01
CA LYS A 33 -20.26 30.61 -3.38
C LYS A 33 -19.51 29.47 -4.05
N ILE A 34 -18.20 29.36 -3.82
CA ILE A 34 -17.38 28.23 -4.26
C ILE A 34 -17.89 26.93 -3.64
N GLU A 35 -18.11 26.89 -2.32
CA GLU A 35 -18.61 25.71 -1.61
C GLU A 35 -19.99 25.25 -2.10
N LYS A 36 -20.83 26.18 -2.57
CA LYS A 36 -22.14 25.89 -3.18
C LYS A 36 -22.07 25.56 -4.67
N ASN A 37 -20.88 25.58 -5.29
CA ASN A 37 -20.66 25.45 -6.73
C ASN A 37 -21.34 26.56 -7.57
N GLU A 38 -21.63 27.72 -6.97
CA GLU A 38 -22.19 28.90 -7.65
C GLU A 38 -21.09 29.77 -8.28
N LEU A 39 -19.82 29.56 -7.88
CA LEU A 39 -18.66 30.29 -8.36
C LEU A 39 -17.50 29.32 -8.62
N GLN A 40 -17.00 29.30 -9.85
CA GLN A 40 -15.76 28.60 -10.22
C GLN A 40 -14.55 29.48 -9.89
N PRO A 41 -13.60 29.03 -9.04
CA PRO A 41 -12.40 29.79 -8.74
C PRO A 41 -11.42 29.76 -9.92
N GLY A 42 -10.74 30.89 -10.18
CA GLY A 42 -9.59 30.90 -11.10
C GLY A 42 -8.38 30.13 -10.53
N SER A 43 -7.42 29.79 -11.38
CA SER A 43 -6.24 28.96 -11.04
C SER A 43 -5.45 29.47 -9.83
N GLN A 44 -5.19 30.78 -9.74
CA GLN A 44 -4.47 31.37 -8.62
C GLN A 44 -5.22 31.24 -7.29
N LEU A 45 -6.54 31.43 -7.32
CA LEU A 45 -7.38 31.29 -6.14
C LEU A 45 -7.48 29.83 -5.71
N LEU A 46 -7.65 28.91 -6.66
CA LEU A 46 -7.68 27.48 -6.41
C LEU A 46 -6.36 26.98 -5.78
N PHE A 47 -5.21 27.45 -6.28
CA PHE A 47 -3.88 27.16 -5.71
C PHE A 47 -3.77 27.64 -4.26
N ASN A 48 -4.21 28.88 -3.99
CA ASN A 48 -4.17 29.43 -2.65
C ASN A 48 -5.10 28.67 -1.67
N ILE A 49 -6.27 28.23 -2.15
CA ILE A 49 -7.20 27.39 -1.39
C ILE A 49 -6.56 26.03 -1.10
N SER A 50 -5.96 25.36 -2.09
CA SER A 50 -5.36 24.02 -1.91
C SER A 50 -4.21 24.04 -0.90
N ARG A 51 -3.35 25.06 -0.95
CA ARG A 51 -2.27 25.26 0.03
C ARG A 51 -2.79 25.44 1.45
N ARG A 52 -3.92 26.12 1.64
CA ARG A 52 -4.52 26.31 2.97
C ARG A 52 -5.22 25.05 3.50
N LEU A 53 -5.79 24.28 2.59
CA LEU A 53 -6.47 23.01 2.90
C LEU A 53 -5.51 21.81 2.97
N ASN A 54 -4.21 22.06 2.82
CA ASN A 54 -3.15 21.06 2.82
C ASN A 54 -3.48 19.87 1.89
N CYS A 55 -3.81 20.19 0.63
CA CYS A 55 -4.12 19.23 -0.43
C CYS A 55 -3.61 19.74 -1.80
N SER A 56 -3.63 18.89 -2.82
CA SER A 56 -3.31 19.29 -4.20
C SER A 56 -4.47 20.07 -4.84
N MET A 57 -4.19 20.80 -5.92
CA MET A 57 -5.25 21.39 -6.75
C MET A 57 -6.06 20.31 -7.47
N ASP A 58 -5.41 19.22 -7.88
CA ASP A 58 -6.05 18.10 -8.58
C ASP A 58 -7.13 17.43 -7.73
N PHE A 59 -6.84 17.22 -6.44
CA PHE A 59 -7.84 16.74 -5.49
C PHE A 59 -9.07 17.64 -5.40
N LEU A 60 -8.90 18.97 -5.45
CA LEU A 60 -10.02 19.93 -5.40
C LEU A 60 -10.74 20.09 -6.73
N TYR A 61 -10.06 19.88 -7.84
CA TYR A 61 -10.63 20.07 -9.18
C TYR A 61 -11.30 18.79 -9.70
N ILE A 62 -10.61 17.65 -9.59
CA ILE A 62 -11.01 16.39 -10.22
C ILE A 62 -11.82 15.49 -9.27
N GLY A 63 -11.29 15.15 -8.09
CA GLY A 63 -12.04 14.41 -7.06
C GLY A 63 -11.13 13.62 -6.15
N ASP A 64 -11.74 12.81 -5.27
CA ASP A 64 -11.36 11.40 -5.28
C ASP A 64 -11.71 10.94 -6.68
N GLU A 65 -10.69 10.87 -7.53
CA GLU A 65 -10.81 10.70 -8.97
C GLU A 65 -11.70 9.51 -9.34
N LEU A 66 -12.40 9.60 -10.48
CA LEU A 66 -12.54 8.41 -11.31
C LEU A 66 -11.12 7.89 -11.45
N ASP A 67 -10.81 6.77 -10.78
CA ASP A 67 -9.50 6.12 -10.80
C ASP A 67 -8.84 6.40 -12.14
N THR A 68 -7.62 6.96 -12.14
CA THR A 68 -6.89 7.18 -13.39
C THR A 68 -6.93 5.89 -14.22
N GLN A 69 -6.89 5.99 -15.54
CA GLN A 69 -6.92 4.78 -16.38
C GLN A 69 -5.84 3.76 -15.94
N LEU A 70 -4.68 4.25 -15.48
CA LEU A 70 -3.64 3.43 -14.87
C LEU A 70 -4.09 2.81 -13.54
N GLU A 71 -4.67 3.56 -12.62
CA GLU A 71 -5.15 3.03 -11.34
C GLU A 71 -6.18 1.92 -11.52
N GLN A 72 -7.13 2.07 -12.46
CA GLN A 72 -8.10 1.02 -12.78
C GLN A 72 -7.41 -0.25 -13.27
N LYS A 73 -6.44 -0.10 -14.17
CA LYS A 73 -5.63 -1.21 -14.68
C LYS A 73 -4.86 -1.89 -13.56
N LEU A 74 -4.23 -1.12 -12.68
CA LEU A 74 -3.46 -1.63 -11.55
C LEU A 74 -4.35 -2.36 -10.55
N LYS A 75 -5.58 -1.89 -10.27
CA LYS A 75 -6.53 -2.62 -9.41
C LYS A 75 -6.88 -4.00 -9.96
N VAL A 76 -7.07 -4.12 -11.27
CA VAL A 76 -7.32 -5.43 -11.93
C VAL A 76 -6.09 -6.34 -11.79
N ILE A 77 -4.90 -5.80 -12.07
CA ILE A 77 -3.63 -6.52 -11.94
C ILE A 77 -3.39 -6.98 -10.50
N GLU A 78 -3.54 -6.09 -9.51
CA GLU A 78 -3.33 -6.38 -8.10
C GLU A 78 -4.27 -7.48 -7.61
N ARG A 79 -5.54 -7.47 -8.04
CA ARG A 79 -6.49 -8.54 -7.72
C ARG A 79 -6.03 -9.90 -8.26
N LEU A 80 -5.60 -9.97 -9.53
CA LEU A 80 -5.10 -11.21 -10.12
C LEU A 80 -3.81 -11.70 -9.43
N LEU A 81 -2.94 -10.77 -9.03
CA LEU A 81 -1.74 -11.08 -8.25
C LEU A 81 -2.07 -11.63 -6.86
N GLU A 82 -3.09 -11.09 -6.20
CA GLU A 82 -3.58 -11.55 -4.90
C GLU A 82 -4.22 -12.95 -5.00
N ASP A 83 -4.99 -13.20 -6.05
CA ASP A 83 -5.57 -14.51 -6.37
C ASP A 83 -4.52 -15.51 -6.88
N ARG A 84 -3.29 -15.04 -7.15
CA ARG A 84 -2.19 -15.79 -7.80
C ARG A 84 -2.58 -16.40 -9.14
N ASP A 85 -3.53 -15.76 -9.83
CA ASP A 85 -4.03 -16.20 -11.13
C ASP A 85 -3.13 -15.69 -12.26
N TYR A 86 -1.91 -16.24 -12.32
CA TYR A 86 -0.93 -15.88 -13.33
C TYR A 86 -1.37 -16.29 -14.74
N ASP A 87 -2.17 -17.35 -14.86
CA ASP A 87 -2.68 -17.83 -16.14
C ASP A 87 -3.67 -16.84 -16.77
N ALA A 88 -4.47 -16.14 -15.96
CA ALA A 88 -5.27 -15.01 -16.42
C ALA A 88 -4.46 -13.72 -16.62
N LEU A 89 -3.42 -13.50 -15.80
CA LEU A 89 -2.64 -12.26 -15.84
C LEU A 89 -1.70 -12.15 -17.06
N ILE A 90 -1.04 -13.24 -17.45
CA ILE A 90 -0.11 -13.26 -18.59
C ILE A 90 -0.73 -12.71 -19.88
N PRO A 91 -1.88 -13.22 -20.38
CA PRO A 91 -2.46 -12.73 -21.63
C PRO A 91 -2.91 -11.26 -21.55
N ILE A 92 -3.23 -10.74 -20.35
CA ILE A 92 -3.54 -9.32 -20.15
C ILE A 92 -2.28 -8.48 -20.37
N ILE A 93 -1.16 -8.87 -19.76
CA ILE A 93 0.10 -8.13 -19.86
C ILE A 93 0.71 -8.22 -21.26
N ASP A 94 0.60 -9.37 -21.93
CA ASP A 94 1.06 -9.53 -23.32
C ASP A 94 0.11 -8.91 -24.35
N GLY A 95 -1.17 -8.78 -24.01
CA GLY A 95 -2.21 -8.18 -24.84
C GLY A 95 -2.23 -6.64 -24.84
N ASN A 96 -1.12 -5.98 -24.53
CA ASN A 96 -0.99 -4.50 -24.52
C ASN A 96 -1.93 -3.80 -23.52
N TYR A 97 -2.28 -4.41 -22.38
CA TYR A 97 -3.10 -3.75 -21.36
C TYR A 97 -2.40 -2.51 -20.76
N LEU A 98 -1.07 -2.52 -20.68
CA LEU A 98 -0.20 -1.41 -20.27
C LEU A 98 0.62 -0.91 -21.48
N SER A 99 -0.02 -0.20 -22.42
CA SER A 99 0.53 0.14 -23.74
C SER A 99 0.51 1.62 -24.12
N ASN A 100 0.10 2.54 -23.23
CA ASN A 100 0.06 3.96 -23.57
C ASN A 100 1.45 4.62 -23.67
N GLY A 101 2.52 3.87 -23.40
CA GLY A 101 3.91 4.32 -23.50
C GLY A 101 4.36 5.27 -22.40
N SER A 102 3.51 5.58 -21.42
CA SER A 102 3.90 6.37 -20.24
C SER A 102 4.95 5.64 -19.42
N THR A 103 5.82 6.40 -18.75
CA THR A 103 6.81 5.86 -17.82
C THR A 103 6.17 4.97 -16.75
N ASP A 104 4.97 5.32 -16.30
CA ASP A 104 4.22 4.55 -15.31
C ASP A 104 3.74 3.20 -15.85
N GLU A 105 3.15 3.14 -17.05
CA GLU A 105 2.74 1.87 -17.65
C GLU A 105 3.94 0.98 -18.01
N ILE A 106 5.07 1.57 -18.40
CA ILE A 106 6.33 0.84 -18.62
C ILE A 106 6.83 0.24 -17.30
N ALA A 107 6.88 1.04 -16.23
CA ALA A 107 7.30 0.58 -14.91
C ALA A 107 6.34 -0.50 -14.35
N ALA A 108 5.04 -0.31 -14.50
CA ALA A 108 4.02 -1.29 -14.13
C ALA A 108 4.17 -2.60 -14.91
N SER A 109 4.43 -2.53 -16.21
CA SER A 109 4.63 -3.73 -17.05
C SER A 109 5.85 -4.52 -16.57
N LYS A 110 6.97 -3.83 -16.31
CA LYS A 110 8.19 -4.46 -15.76
C LYS A 110 7.95 -5.05 -14.38
N TRP A 111 7.27 -4.32 -13.49
CA TRP A 111 6.90 -4.79 -12.17
C TRP A 111 6.09 -6.09 -12.23
N VAL A 112 5.03 -6.13 -13.04
CA VAL A 112 4.18 -7.33 -13.14
C VAL A 112 4.94 -8.50 -13.78
N ARG A 113 5.69 -8.26 -14.85
CA ARG A 113 6.52 -9.28 -15.51
C ARG A 113 7.55 -9.87 -14.55
N SER A 114 8.13 -9.05 -13.66
CA SER A 114 9.07 -9.53 -12.63
C SER A 114 8.42 -10.53 -11.68
N ILE A 115 7.15 -10.28 -11.28
CA ILE A 115 6.40 -11.17 -10.39
C ILE A 115 6.06 -12.49 -11.11
N ILE A 116 5.65 -12.42 -12.38
CA ILE A 116 5.37 -13.61 -13.20
C ILE A 116 6.64 -14.45 -13.37
N ALA A 117 7.76 -13.83 -13.75
CA ALA A 117 9.05 -14.50 -13.92
C ALA A 117 9.44 -15.29 -12.65
N TYR A 118 9.27 -14.68 -11.48
CA TYR A 118 9.56 -15.34 -10.23
C TYR A 118 8.56 -16.47 -9.89
N TYR A 119 7.26 -16.16 -9.76
CA TYR A 119 6.31 -17.13 -9.20
C TYR A 119 5.80 -18.19 -10.19
N LYS A 120 5.85 -17.93 -11.49
CA LYS A 120 5.38 -18.87 -12.53
C LYS A 120 6.52 -19.64 -13.20
N HIS A 121 7.68 -19.00 -13.37
CA HIS A 121 8.79 -19.56 -14.14
C HIS A 121 10.04 -19.90 -13.29
N ASP A 122 10.05 -19.52 -12.01
CA ASP A 122 11.18 -19.75 -11.09
C ASP A 122 12.50 -19.08 -11.55
N GLU A 123 12.39 -17.97 -12.28
CA GLU A 123 13.53 -17.24 -12.85
C GLU A 123 13.93 -16.05 -11.97
N ILE A 124 14.59 -16.32 -10.83
CA ILE A 124 14.94 -15.27 -9.85
C ILE A 124 15.85 -14.17 -10.44
N GLU A 125 16.86 -14.51 -11.23
CA GLU A 125 17.79 -13.52 -11.81
C GLU A 125 17.07 -12.58 -12.78
N HIS A 126 16.21 -13.13 -13.65
CA HIS A 126 15.41 -12.35 -14.58
C HIS A 126 14.38 -11.49 -13.85
N SER A 127 13.73 -12.02 -12.80
CA SER A 127 12.82 -11.24 -11.96
C SER A 127 13.51 -10.06 -11.29
N LEU A 128 14.75 -10.24 -10.82
CA LEU A 128 15.56 -9.17 -10.25
C LEU A 128 15.94 -8.12 -11.28
N GLN A 129 16.35 -8.54 -12.47
CA GLN A 129 16.63 -7.60 -13.55
C GLN A 129 15.40 -6.72 -13.86
N LEU A 130 14.23 -7.34 -14.04
CA LEU A 130 13.00 -6.61 -14.38
C LEU A 130 12.57 -5.65 -13.27
N ILE A 131 12.67 -6.05 -12.00
CA ILE A 131 12.27 -5.15 -10.90
C ILE A 131 13.26 -4.00 -10.71
N GLU A 132 14.56 -4.21 -10.93
CA GLU A 132 15.55 -3.13 -10.90
C GLU A 132 15.28 -2.14 -12.03
N GLU A 133 14.99 -2.62 -13.24
CA GLU A 133 14.61 -1.76 -14.36
C GLU A 133 13.33 -0.96 -14.06
N ALA A 134 12.34 -1.54 -13.38
CA ALA A 134 11.15 -0.80 -12.92
C ALA A 134 11.50 0.25 -11.87
N TYR A 135 12.37 -0.10 -10.92
CA TYR A 135 12.81 0.77 -9.84
C TYR A 135 13.60 1.99 -10.35
N GLN A 136 14.44 1.84 -11.38
CA GLN A 136 15.17 2.95 -12.01
C GLN A 136 14.26 3.98 -12.69
N LEU A 137 13.00 3.62 -13.01
CA LEU A 137 12.04 4.53 -13.61
C LEU A 137 11.30 5.40 -12.59
N ILE A 138 11.40 5.07 -11.29
CA ILE A 138 10.72 5.81 -10.22
C ILE A 138 11.19 7.27 -10.22
N ASN A 139 10.21 8.18 -10.25
CA ASN A 139 10.43 9.62 -10.18
C ASN A 139 9.29 10.30 -9.42
N SER A 140 9.43 11.60 -9.15
CA SER A 140 8.47 12.36 -8.33
C SER A 140 7.05 12.43 -8.91
N ASN A 141 6.89 12.23 -10.21
CA ASN A 141 5.60 12.34 -10.90
C ASN A 141 4.93 10.98 -11.13
N MET A 142 5.63 9.87 -10.82
CA MET A 142 5.09 8.53 -10.99
C MET A 142 3.93 8.28 -10.03
N TYR A 143 2.94 7.51 -10.48
CA TYR A 143 1.86 7.05 -9.62
C TYR A 143 2.36 6.42 -8.32
N VAL A 144 2.01 7.04 -7.19
CA VAL A 144 2.66 6.76 -5.90
C VAL A 144 2.49 5.33 -5.41
N LYS A 145 1.32 4.71 -5.63
CA LYS A 145 1.06 3.34 -5.19
C LYS A 145 1.93 2.33 -5.94
N LEU A 146 2.20 2.59 -7.22
CA LEU A 146 3.12 1.79 -8.03
C LEU A 146 4.55 1.87 -7.49
N GLN A 147 5.02 3.06 -7.09
CA GLN A 147 6.35 3.22 -6.47
C GLN A 147 6.49 2.32 -5.23
N VAL A 148 5.47 2.34 -4.35
CA VAL A 148 5.46 1.52 -3.13
C VAL A 148 5.41 0.02 -3.46
N SER A 149 4.59 -0.39 -4.41
CA SER A 149 4.52 -1.78 -4.88
C SER A 149 5.85 -2.28 -5.45
N ILE A 150 6.55 -1.46 -6.24
CA ILE A 150 7.88 -1.78 -6.76
C ILE A 150 8.87 -1.96 -5.61
N CYS A 151 8.93 -1.03 -4.65
CA CYS A 151 9.80 -1.12 -3.47
C CYS A 151 9.56 -2.42 -2.67
N ASN A 152 8.29 -2.81 -2.49
CA ASN A 152 7.93 -4.04 -1.77
C ASN A 152 8.35 -5.30 -2.54
N THR A 153 8.05 -5.39 -3.83
CA THR A 153 8.44 -6.55 -4.67
C THR A 153 9.96 -6.69 -4.77
N ARG A 154 10.66 -5.58 -4.96
CA ARG A 154 12.13 -5.53 -4.97
C ARG A 154 12.73 -6.07 -3.68
N ALA A 155 12.15 -5.68 -2.54
CA ALA A 155 12.58 -6.19 -1.25
C ALA A 155 12.34 -7.69 -1.09
N ILE A 156 11.19 -8.20 -1.57
CA ILE A 156 10.89 -9.64 -1.54
C ILE A 156 11.95 -10.42 -2.32
N PHE A 157 12.36 -9.96 -3.51
CA PHE A 157 13.37 -10.66 -4.30
C PHE A 157 14.76 -10.62 -3.67
N TYR A 158 15.19 -9.47 -3.13
CA TYR A 158 16.45 -9.42 -2.38
C TYR A 158 16.44 -10.30 -1.14
N TYR A 159 15.32 -10.33 -0.41
CA TYR A 159 15.16 -11.23 0.73
C TYR A 159 15.30 -12.70 0.31
N ARG A 160 14.75 -13.10 -0.84
CA ARG A 160 14.88 -14.46 -1.38
C ARG A 160 16.31 -14.83 -1.78
N GLN A 161 17.12 -13.85 -2.16
CA GLN A 161 18.55 -14.03 -2.43
C GLN A 161 19.42 -13.92 -1.16
N ASN A 162 18.82 -13.82 0.03
CA ASN A 162 19.51 -13.58 1.30
C ASN A 162 20.27 -12.23 1.35
N GLU A 163 19.87 -11.27 0.51
CA GLU A 163 20.42 -9.91 0.50
C GLU A 163 19.60 -8.97 1.41
N ASN A 164 19.49 -9.34 2.70
CA ASN A 164 18.56 -8.71 3.64
C ASN A 164 18.76 -7.20 3.80
N GLU A 165 19.99 -6.70 3.75
CA GLU A 165 20.25 -5.26 3.87
C GLU A 165 19.70 -4.47 2.68
N LYS A 166 19.81 -5.01 1.46
CA LYS A 166 19.18 -4.39 0.28
C LYS A 166 17.65 -4.47 0.36
N ALA A 167 17.13 -5.58 0.88
CA ALA A 167 15.69 -5.74 1.08
C ALA A 167 15.14 -4.71 2.06
N LYS A 168 15.77 -4.55 3.24
CA LYS A 168 15.40 -3.54 4.25
C LYS A 168 15.49 -2.14 3.68
N SER A 169 16.58 -1.80 2.98
CA SER A 169 16.75 -0.48 2.35
C SER A 169 15.60 -0.16 1.37
N SER A 170 15.19 -1.14 0.55
CA SER A 170 14.05 -0.98 -0.36
C SER A 170 12.72 -0.78 0.38
N LEU A 171 12.51 -1.46 1.51
CA LEU A 171 11.30 -1.31 2.34
C LEU A 171 11.26 0.03 3.06
N GLU A 172 12.40 0.53 3.55
CA GLU A 172 12.53 1.83 4.19
C GLU A 172 12.16 2.96 3.24
N GLN A 173 12.62 2.89 1.98
CA GLN A 173 12.22 3.83 0.93
C GLN A 173 10.73 3.77 0.65
N GLY A 174 10.16 2.55 0.51
CA GLY A 174 8.72 2.37 0.32
C GLY A 174 7.90 2.95 1.47
N LEU A 175 8.36 2.78 2.72
CA LEU A 175 7.71 3.33 3.91
C LEU A 175 7.79 4.85 3.97
N ASP A 176 8.93 5.46 3.59
CA ASP A 176 9.04 6.92 3.48
C ASP A 176 8.04 7.49 2.47
N ILE A 177 7.99 6.90 1.27
CA ILE A 177 7.04 7.29 0.22
C ILE A 177 5.61 7.17 0.73
N ALA A 178 5.24 6.02 1.30
CA ALA A 178 3.90 5.76 1.79
C ALA A 178 3.47 6.75 2.87
N LYS A 179 4.36 7.06 3.84
CA LYS A 179 4.08 8.03 4.91
C LYS A 179 4.00 9.46 4.40
N ARG A 180 4.99 9.89 3.60
CA ARG A 180 5.11 11.27 3.11
C ARG A 180 3.96 11.66 2.18
N LEU A 181 3.47 10.70 1.40
CA LEU A 181 2.43 10.92 0.39
C LEU A 181 1.06 10.34 0.80
N ASN A 182 0.93 9.85 2.04
CA ASN A 182 -0.31 9.35 2.62
C ASN A 182 -1.00 8.28 1.75
N VAL A 183 -0.23 7.29 1.31
CA VAL A 183 -0.72 6.11 0.57
C VAL A 183 -1.58 5.24 1.47
N GLU A 184 -2.57 4.55 0.91
CA GLU A 184 -3.50 3.72 1.68
C GLU A 184 -2.81 2.67 2.56
N ASP A 185 -3.48 2.37 3.67
CA ASP A 185 -2.99 1.52 4.74
C ASP A 185 -2.59 0.11 4.28
N ASN A 186 -3.27 -0.46 3.27
CA ASN A 186 -2.96 -1.79 2.73
C ASN A 186 -1.51 -1.89 2.18
N TYR A 187 -0.99 -0.83 1.56
CA TYR A 187 0.40 -0.80 1.09
C TYR A 187 1.39 -0.76 2.24
N GLN A 188 1.10 0.03 3.28
CA GLN A 188 1.93 0.08 4.49
C GLN A 188 1.95 -1.26 5.23
N ILE A 189 0.79 -1.91 5.34
CA ILE A 189 0.68 -3.26 5.95
C ILE A 189 1.56 -4.26 5.20
N LYS A 190 1.52 -4.28 3.85
CA LYS A 190 2.36 -5.17 3.02
C LYS A 190 3.86 -4.94 3.26
N LEU A 191 4.32 -3.69 3.32
CA LEU A 191 5.72 -3.35 3.61
C LEU A 191 6.17 -3.80 5.01
N LEU A 192 5.37 -3.49 6.03
CA LEU A 192 5.67 -3.84 7.43
C LEU A 192 5.67 -5.36 7.65
N TYR A 193 4.76 -6.07 6.98
CA TYR A 193 4.75 -7.53 6.97
C TYR A 193 6.04 -8.09 6.36
N THR A 194 6.47 -7.60 5.19
CA THR A 194 7.73 -8.03 4.57
C THR A 194 8.93 -7.75 5.49
N LEU A 195 8.99 -6.58 6.14
CA LEU A 195 10.03 -6.28 7.13
C LEU A 195 10.02 -7.28 8.30
N SER A 196 8.83 -7.59 8.85
CA SER A 196 8.71 -8.54 9.96
C SER A 196 9.24 -9.93 9.58
N ASN A 197 8.99 -10.39 8.35
CA ASN A 197 9.52 -11.66 7.85
C ASN A 197 11.05 -11.66 7.75
N ILE A 198 11.66 -10.56 7.30
CA ILE A 198 13.12 -10.42 7.24
C ILE A 198 13.70 -10.51 8.65
N TYR A 199 13.18 -9.74 9.61
CA TYR A 199 13.67 -9.80 10.99
C TYR A 199 13.43 -11.17 11.66
N SER A 200 12.32 -11.85 11.33
CA SER A 200 12.08 -13.22 11.78
C SER A 200 13.15 -14.17 11.24
N SER A 201 13.56 -14.05 9.98
CA SER A 201 14.61 -14.89 9.37
C SER A 201 15.98 -14.67 10.03
N GLU A 202 16.21 -13.45 10.53
CA GLU A 202 17.42 -13.06 11.24
C GLU A 202 17.37 -13.41 12.73
N LYS A 203 16.27 -14.03 13.20
CA LYS A 203 16.00 -14.32 14.63
C LYS A 203 15.95 -13.06 15.51
N ALA A 204 15.76 -11.89 14.92
CA ALA A 204 15.53 -10.63 15.61
C ALA A 204 14.03 -10.52 15.96
N TYR A 205 13.57 -11.39 16.85
CA TYR A 205 12.16 -11.58 17.16
C TYR A 205 11.51 -10.36 17.83
N ASP A 206 12.28 -9.57 18.57
CA ASP A 206 11.84 -8.29 19.14
C ASP A 206 11.43 -7.30 18.05
N ARG A 207 12.24 -7.19 16.99
CA ARG A 207 11.97 -6.34 15.82
C ARG A 207 10.83 -6.92 14.99
N CYS A 208 10.83 -8.23 14.74
CA CYS A 208 9.72 -8.91 14.06
C CYS A 208 8.38 -8.59 14.73
N LEU A 209 8.31 -8.80 16.05
CA LEU A 209 7.12 -8.52 16.86
C LEU A 209 6.68 -7.05 16.75
N ALA A 210 7.62 -6.10 16.85
CA ALA A 210 7.31 -4.68 16.75
C ALA A 210 6.69 -4.28 15.40
N TYR A 211 7.28 -4.74 14.28
CA TYR A 211 6.76 -4.45 12.94
C TYR A 211 5.43 -5.16 12.68
N ALA A 212 5.31 -6.43 13.08
CA ALA A 212 4.08 -7.20 12.89
C ALA A 212 2.92 -6.62 13.72
N GLN A 213 3.17 -6.20 14.96
CA GLN A 213 2.15 -5.55 15.80
C GLN A 213 1.73 -4.19 15.22
N THR A 214 2.68 -3.39 14.72
CA THR A 214 2.37 -2.12 14.05
C THR A 214 1.48 -2.34 12.83
N ALA A 215 1.78 -3.35 12.01
CA ALA A 215 0.96 -3.72 10.87
C ALA A 215 -0.44 -4.20 11.30
N LEU A 216 -0.53 -5.02 12.35
CA LEU A 216 -1.81 -5.52 12.88
C LEU A 216 -2.69 -4.37 13.37
N ASP A 217 -2.11 -3.38 14.06
CA ASP A 217 -2.84 -2.21 14.55
C ASP A 217 -3.42 -1.39 13.39
N ILE A 218 -2.67 -1.24 12.30
CA ILE A 218 -3.16 -0.60 11.07
C ILE A 218 -4.25 -1.45 10.42
N THR A 219 -4.06 -2.76 10.30
CA THR A 219 -5.07 -3.71 9.79
C THR A 219 -6.41 -3.57 10.51
N ILE A 220 -6.42 -3.52 11.83
CA ILE A 220 -7.65 -3.40 12.63
C ILE A 220 -8.29 -2.02 12.43
N LYS A 221 -7.51 -0.93 12.49
CA LYS A 221 -8.04 0.44 12.34
C LYS A 221 -8.64 0.70 10.95
N SER A 222 -8.04 0.12 9.92
CA SER A 222 -8.41 0.29 8.51
C SER A 222 -9.39 -0.74 7.98
N ASN A 223 -9.72 -1.77 8.77
CA ASN A 223 -10.52 -2.94 8.36
C ASN A 223 -9.92 -3.72 7.17
N GLN A 224 -8.58 -3.74 7.04
CA GLN A 224 -7.85 -4.40 5.96
C GLN A 224 -7.26 -5.74 6.44
N TYR A 225 -8.10 -6.77 6.51
CA TYR A 225 -7.75 -8.07 7.12
C TYR A 225 -6.99 -9.03 6.21
N MET A 226 -6.60 -8.59 5.01
CA MET A 226 -5.96 -9.44 4.01
C MET A 226 -4.75 -10.21 4.56
N LEU A 227 -3.89 -9.57 5.36
CA LEU A 227 -2.69 -10.20 5.93
C LEU A 227 -2.83 -10.53 7.43
N TYR A 228 -4.06 -10.54 7.96
CA TYR A 228 -4.30 -10.74 9.39
C TYR A 228 -3.69 -12.04 9.91
N SER A 229 -3.93 -13.15 9.21
CA SER A 229 -3.46 -14.48 9.61
C SER A 229 -1.93 -14.56 9.62
N GLU A 230 -1.28 -13.98 8.61
CA GLU A 230 0.17 -13.92 8.50
C GLU A 230 0.81 -13.06 9.60
N LEU A 231 0.19 -11.92 9.92
CA LEU A 231 0.66 -11.03 10.99
C LEU A 231 0.53 -11.68 12.37
N VAL A 232 -0.60 -12.35 12.64
CA VAL A 232 -0.80 -13.08 13.90
C VAL A 232 0.23 -14.19 14.05
N TYR A 233 0.52 -14.94 12.97
CA TYR A 233 1.58 -15.94 13.00
C TYR A 233 2.93 -15.33 13.42
N ASN A 234 3.35 -14.23 12.77
CA ASN A 234 4.61 -13.57 13.11
C ASN A 234 4.67 -13.06 14.56
N ILE A 235 3.55 -12.51 15.07
CA ILE A 235 3.43 -12.01 16.45
C ILE A 235 3.58 -13.16 17.45
N VAL A 236 2.77 -14.21 17.30
CA VAL A 236 2.76 -15.32 18.27
C VAL A 236 4.04 -16.13 18.19
N ASN A 237 4.56 -16.38 16.99
CA ASN A 237 5.84 -17.07 16.82
C ASN A 237 6.99 -16.28 17.48
N SER A 238 7.04 -14.96 17.30
CA SER A 238 8.05 -14.14 17.95
C SER A 238 7.94 -14.18 19.47
N ARG A 239 6.72 -14.16 20.02
CA ARG A 239 6.50 -14.29 21.47
C ARG A 239 6.99 -15.64 22.01
N ILE A 240 6.66 -16.74 21.34
CA ILE A 240 7.12 -18.09 21.71
C ILE A 240 8.65 -18.17 21.72
N GLU A 241 9.31 -17.72 20.64
CA GLU A 241 10.77 -17.73 20.52
C GLU A 241 11.45 -16.84 21.59
N MET A 242 10.77 -15.79 22.04
CA MET A 242 11.22 -14.91 23.13
C MET A 242 10.82 -15.40 24.52
N ASN A 243 10.14 -16.55 24.64
CA ASN A 243 9.56 -17.07 25.90
C ASN A 243 8.62 -16.06 26.60
N ILE A 244 7.85 -15.30 25.82
CA ILE A 244 6.83 -14.38 26.31
C ILE A 244 5.48 -15.07 26.28
N ASN A 245 4.87 -15.26 27.45
CA ASN A 245 3.52 -15.78 27.56
C ASN A 245 2.48 -14.67 27.39
N ASN A 246 1.44 -14.90 26.59
CA ASN A 246 0.31 -13.99 26.45
C ASN A 246 -1.00 -14.76 26.34
N ASP A 247 -1.91 -14.54 27.28
CA ASP A 247 -3.19 -15.25 27.39
C ASP A 247 -4.09 -15.07 26.15
N SER A 248 -3.85 -14.03 25.34
CA SER A 248 -4.61 -13.76 24.12
C SER A 248 -4.12 -14.54 22.89
N ASP A 249 -2.91 -15.12 22.92
CA ASP A 249 -2.29 -15.74 21.74
C ASP A 249 -3.13 -16.87 21.17
N LYS A 250 -3.65 -17.76 22.03
CA LYS A 250 -4.51 -18.87 21.61
C LYS A 250 -5.75 -18.38 20.86
N LYS A 251 -6.42 -17.35 21.40
CA LYS A 251 -7.61 -16.76 20.78
C LYS A 251 -7.28 -16.04 19.47
N GLN A 252 -6.12 -15.36 19.41
CA GLN A 252 -5.66 -14.71 18.18
C GLN A 252 -5.40 -15.76 17.08
N LEU A 253 -4.76 -16.88 17.42
CA LEU A 253 -4.52 -17.99 16.48
C LEU A 253 -5.82 -18.63 16.00
N GLU A 254 -6.81 -18.83 16.87
CA GLU A 254 -8.13 -19.37 16.47
C GLU A 254 -8.80 -18.48 15.42
N VAL A 255 -8.80 -17.16 15.62
CA VAL A 255 -9.35 -16.20 14.64
C VAL A 255 -8.54 -16.21 13.35
N ALA A 256 -7.21 -16.20 13.45
CA ALA A 256 -6.31 -16.22 12.30
C ALA A 256 -6.51 -17.50 11.46
N LEU A 257 -6.71 -18.64 12.12
CA LEU A 257 -6.94 -19.93 11.48
C LEU A 257 -8.27 -19.95 10.74
N TYR A 258 -9.34 -19.48 11.39
CA TYR A 258 -10.64 -19.37 10.75
C TYR A 258 -10.59 -18.51 9.49
N LEU A 259 -9.97 -17.32 9.58
CA LEU A 259 -9.83 -16.42 8.43
C LEU A 259 -8.97 -17.04 7.31
N SER A 260 -7.87 -17.72 7.64
CA SER A 260 -7.02 -18.33 6.62
C SER A 260 -7.71 -19.47 5.89
N GLU A 261 -8.55 -20.25 6.57
CA GLU A 261 -9.37 -21.30 5.97
C GLU A 261 -10.43 -20.72 5.03
N GLN A 262 -11.15 -19.68 5.44
CA GLN A 262 -12.14 -19.01 4.58
C GLN A 262 -11.51 -18.38 3.35
N SER A 263 -10.31 -17.80 3.49
CA SER A 263 -9.54 -17.23 2.38
C SER A 263 -8.74 -18.27 1.59
N LYS A 264 -8.88 -19.58 1.88
CA LYS A 264 -8.18 -20.69 1.22
C LYS A 264 -6.64 -20.54 1.19
N LYS A 265 -6.06 -19.92 2.22
CA LYS A 265 -4.62 -19.73 2.35
C LYS A 265 -3.99 -20.94 3.03
N TYR A 266 -3.78 -22.01 2.27
CA TYR A 266 -3.34 -23.30 2.80
C TYR A 266 -2.00 -23.24 3.56
N ASN A 267 -1.01 -22.51 3.02
CA ASN A 267 0.33 -22.45 3.63
C ASN A 267 0.30 -21.86 5.04
N ILE A 268 -0.33 -20.70 5.23
CA ILE A 268 -0.42 -20.08 6.56
C ILE A 268 -1.33 -20.88 7.50
N THR A 269 -2.37 -21.53 6.98
CA THR A 269 -3.25 -22.42 7.76
C THR A 269 -2.46 -23.55 8.42
N ILE A 270 -1.53 -24.17 7.70
CA ILE A 270 -0.65 -25.22 8.24
C ILE A 270 0.23 -24.66 9.35
N LEU A 271 0.91 -23.54 9.09
CA LEU A 271 1.79 -22.89 10.05
C LEU A 271 1.08 -22.49 11.35
N LEU A 272 -0.15 -21.96 11.26
CA LEU A 272 -0.96 -21.61 12.42
C LEU A 272 -1.33 -22.84 13.26
N ARG A 273 -1.68 -23.96 12.62
CA ARG A 273 -2.00 -25.22 13.32
C ARG A 273 -0.80 -25.79 14.06
N ASP A 274 0.40 -25.67 13.49
CA ASP A 274 1.63 -26.11 14.15
C ASP A 274 1.96 -25.21 15.34
N LEU A 275 1.80 -23.89 15.17
CA LEU A 275 2.02 -22.92 16.25
C LEU A 275 1.04 -23.13 17.42
N MET A 276 -0.22 -23.47 17.15
CA MET A 276 -1.22 -23.77 18.18
C MET A 276 -0.87 -24.98 19.05
N LYS A 277 -0.03 -25.91 18.57
CA LYS A 277 0.40 -27.08 19.37
C LYS A 277 1.47 -26.74 20.41
N LEU A 278 2.08 -25.56 20.29
CA LEU A 278 3.15 -25.08 21.16
C LEU A 278 2.61 -24.24 22.35
N LEU A 279 1.33 -23.86 22.33
CA LEU A 279 0.63 -23.15 23.40
C LEU A 279 -0.15 -24.12 24.31
#